data_AF-A0A7V5YFU7-F1
#
_entry.id   AF-A0A7V5YFU7-F1
#
_cell.length_a   1.000
_cell.length_b   1.000
_cell.length_c   1.000
_cell.angle_alpha   90.00
_cell.angle_beta   90.00
_cell.angle_gamma   90.00
#
_symmetry.space_group_name_H-M   'P 1'
#
loop_
_entity.id
_entity.type
_entity.pdbx_description
1 polymer ?
#
loop_
_entity_poly.entity_id
_entity_poly.type
_entity_poly.pdbx_seq_one_letter_code
_entity_poly.pdbx_strand_id
1 'polypeptide(L)'
;MVLDGPAPQETKEAFVKKVLALLLVVLLGVSLAGFASGKVGVVLDVGGRGDLSFNDMGFKGTDQAAADFGLEMDVAQSSTAADYLPNLRNMARSGNYDLILCVG
;
A
#
# COMPACT_ATOMS: atom_id res chain seq x y z
N MET A 1 -41.44 45.91 -1.73
CA MET A 1 -40.05 45.46 -1.50
C MET A 1 -39.84 44.25 -2.40
N VAL A 2 -39.50 44.50 -3.66
CA VAL A 2 -39.21 43.42 -4.61
C VAL A 2 -37.79 42.97 -4.28
N LEU A 3 -37.65 41.77 -3.74
CA LEU A 3 -36.35 41.16 -3.54
C LEU A 3 -35.93 40.65 -4.91
N ASP A 4 -35.12 41.41 -5.63
CA ASP A 4 -34.51 40.95 -6.87
C ASP A 4 -33.62 39.75 -6.52
N GLY A 5 -34.06 38.57 -6.94
CA GLY A 5 -33.29 37.34 -6.83
C GLY A 5 -32.03 37.41 -7.70
N PRO A 6 -31.02 36.58 -7.39
CA PRO A 6 -29.76 36.57 -8.14
C PRO A 6 -30.01 36.28 -9.63
N ALA A 7 -29.24 36.95 -10.49
CA ALA A 7 -29.43 36.84 -11.93
C ALA A 7 -29.20 35.39 -12.43
N PRO A 8 -29.84 34.94 -13.52
CA PRO A 8 -29.68 33.57 -14.05
C PRO A 8 -28.24 33.17 -14.39
N GLN A 9 -27.36 34.13 -14.67
CA GLN A 9 -25.93 33.91 -14.88
C GLN A 9 -25.20 33.61 -13.56
N GLU A 10 -25.58 34.32 -12.49
CA GLU A 10 -25.01 34.23 -11.15
C GLU A 10 -25.31 32.87 -10.49
N THR A 11 -26.49 32.31 -10.76
CA THR A 11 -26.89 30.98 -10.29
C THR A 11 -26.12 29.85 -10.98
N LYS A 12 -25.79 29.98 -12.27
CA LYS A 12 -24.94 29.02 -13.01
C LYS A 12 -23.50 29.04 -12.51
N GLU A 13 -22.92 30.22 -12.29
CA GLU A 13 -21.57 30.34 -11.75
C GLU A 13 -21.47 29.79 -10.32
N ALA A 14 -22.47 30.05 -9.48
CA ALA A 14 -22.54 29.48 -8.14
C ALA A 14 -22.65 27.95 -8.17
N PHE A 15 -23.40 27.39 -9.13
CA PHE A 15 -23.50 25.95 -9.32
C PHE A 15 -22.16 25.34 -9.76
N VAL A 16 -21.49 25.93 -10.76
CA VAL A 16 -20.18 25.45 -11.25
C VAL A 16 -19.11 25.52 -10.16
N LYS A 17 -19.06 26.61 -9.38
CA LYS A 17 -18.13 26.76 -8.25
C LYS A 17 -18.37 25.70 -7.17
N LYS A 18 -19.64 25.39 -6.84
CA LYS A 18 -20.00 24.34 -5.88
C LYS A 18 -19.60 22.94 -6.39
N VAL A 19 -19.81 22.66 -7.66
CA VAL A 19 -19.39 21.39 -8.29
C VAL A 19 -17.87 21.26 -8.28
N LEU A 20 -17.13 22.31 -8.64
CA LEU A 20 -15.66 22.32 -8.59
C LEU A 20 -15.14 22.15 -7.15
N ALA A 21 -15.73 22.82 -6.18
CA ALA A 21 -15.37 22.67 -4.77
C ALA A 21 -15.63 21.25 -4.28
N LEU A 22 -16.77 20.65 -4.65
CA LEU A 22 -17.09 19.27 -4.29
C LEU A 22 -16.11 18.28 -4.94
N LEU A 23 -15.77 18.46 -6.21
CA LEU A 23 -14.77 17.64 -6.90
C LEU A 23 -13.39 17.74 -6.25
N LEU A 24 -12.97 18.93 -5.84
CA LEU A 24 -11.71 19.13 -5.13
C LEU A 24 -11.70 18.42 -3.77
N VAL A 25 -12.80 18.52 -3.01
CA VAL A 25 -12.96 17.84 -1.71
C VAL A 25 -12.96 16.32 -1.89
N VAL A 26 -13.61 15.80 -2.92
CA VAL A 26 -13.58 14.36 -3.23
C VAL A 26 -12.17 13.93 -3.62
N LEU A 27 -11.46 14.69 -4.46
CA LEU A 27 -10.07 14.38 -4.84
C LEU A 27 -9.16 14.34 -3.61
N LEU A 28 -9.23 15.36 -2.75
CA LEU A 28 -8.46 15.44 -1.50
C LEU A 28 -8.84 14.33 -0.52
N GLY A 29 -10.14 13.99 -0.40
CA GLY A 29 -10.62 12.93 0.47
C GLY A 29 -10.14 11.55 0.03
N VAL A 30 -10.14 11.26 -1.27
CA VAL A 30 -9.60 10.01 -1.83
C VAL A 30 -8.08 9.94 -1.69
N SER A 31 -7.39 11.08 -1.78
CA SER A 31 -5.93 11.15 -1.59
C SER A 31 -5.50 10.94 -0.14
N LEU A 32 -6.31 11.39 0.82
CA LEU A 32 -6.05 11.28 2.27
C LEU A 32 -6.52 9.95 2.86
N ALA A 33 -7.39 9.22 2.18
CA ALA A 33 -7.56 7.79 2.37
C ALA A 33 -6.33 7.04 1.82
N GLY A 34 -5.14 7.44 2.26
CA GLY A 34 -3.94 6.68 2.08
C GLY A 34 -4.21 5.31 2.68
N PHE A 35 -4.20 4.28 1.83
CA PHE A 35 -4.13 2.91 2.30
C PHE A 35 -2.88 2.84 3.18
N ALA A 36 -3.07 2.77 4.49
CA ALA A 36 -2.01 2.42 5.42
C ALA A 36 -1.66 0.95 5.15
N SER A 37 -0.94 0.74 4.05
CA SER A 37 -0.41 -0.54 3.62
C SER A 37 0.74 -0.84 4.56
N GLY A 38 0.51 -1.74 5.52
CA GLY A 38 1.58 -2.23 6.37
C GLY A 38 2.68 -2.87 5.51
N LYS A 39 3.93 -2.69 5.91
CA LYS A 39 5.09 -3.20 5.17
C LYS A 39 5.69 -4.41 5.88
N VAL A 40 5.82 -5.51 5.14
CA VAL A 40 6.31 -6.78 5.66
C VAL A 40 7.60 -7.18 4.94
N GLY A 41 8.65 -7.40 5.72
CA GLY A 41 9.90 -7.96 5.22
C GLY A 41 9.83 -9.48 5.26
N VAL A 42 10.21 -10.15 4.18
CA VAL A 42 10.15 -11.61 4.05
C VAL A 42 11.55 -12.12 3.79
N VAL A 43 12.11 -12.91 4.72
CA VAL A 43 13.42 -13.56 4.56
C VAL A 43 13.21 -15.03 4.29
N LEU A 44 13.57 -15.48 3.09
CA LEU A 44 13.43 -16.87 2.65
C LEU A 44 14.71 -17.66 2.86
N ASP A 45 14.55 -18.97 3.06
CA ASP A 45 15.59 -19.97 2.99
C ASP A 45 16.12 -20.14 1.55
N VAL A 46 17.14 -20.98 1.40
CA VAL A 46 17.72 -21.38 0.12
C VAL A 46 16.67 -22.10 -0.72
N GLY A 47 16.68 -21.83 -2.03
CA GLY A 47 15.73 -22.40 -3.00
C GLY A 47 14.85 -21.33 -3.63
N GLY A 48 14.19 -20.51 -2.80
CA GLY A 48 13.34 -19.40 -3.25
C GLY A 48 12.28 -19.77 -4.28
N ARG A 49 11.88 -18.82 -5.14
CA ARG A 49 10.73 -19.03 -6.03
C ARG A 49 11.06 -20.02 -7.15
N GLY A 50 10.13 -20.93 -7.41
CA GLY A 50 10.27 -22.01 -8.38
C GLY A 50 10.82 -23.31 -7.79
N ASP A 51 10.91 -23.43 -6.46
CA ASP A 51 11.28 -24.69 -5.79
C ASP A 51 10.19 -25.77 -5.82
N LEU A 52 8.99 -25.43 -6.31
CA LEU A 52 7.80 -26.27 -6.41
C LEU A 52 7.38 -26.91 -5.08
N SER A 53 7.78 -26.29 -3.97
CA SER A 53 7.60 -26.84 -2.63
C SER A 53 7.42 -25.71 -1.62
N PHE A 54 8.27 -25.66 -0.60
CA PHE A 54 8.06 -24.86 0.59
C PHE A 54 8.14 -23.35 0.32
N ASN A 55 9.15 -22.88 -0.42
CA ASN A 55 9.28 -21.46 -0.70
C ASN A 55 8.16 -20.97 -1.62
N ASP A 56 7.74 -21.76 -2.62
CA ASP A 56 6.60 -21.42 -3.47
C ASP A 56 5.28 -21.30 -2.68
N MET A 57 5.07 -22.13 -1.65
CA MET A 57 3.94 -21.96 -0.72
C MET A 57 4.07 -20.67 0.11
N GLY A 58 5.29 -20.32 0.54
CA GLY A 58 5.58 -19.05 1.19
C GLY A 58 5.20 -17.85 0.30
N PHE A 59 5.68 -17.84 -0.95
CA PHE A 59 5.33 -16.81 -1.92
C PHE A 59 3.84 -16.72 -2.17
N LYS A 60 3.16 -17.86 -2.34
CA LYS A 60 1.71 -17.88 -2.52
C LYS A 60 0.99 -17.21 -1.35
N GLY A 61 1.42 -17.48 -0.12
CA GLY A 61 0.87 -16.86 1.08
C GLY A 61 1.09 -15.35 1.12
N THR A 62 2.30 -14.89 0.79
CA THR A 62 2.63 -13.46 0.78
C THR A 62 1.94 -12.72 -0.35
N ASP A 63 1.82 -13.33 -1.53
CA ASP A 63 1.10 -12.77 -2.69
C ASP A 63 -0.40 -12.60 -2.35
N GLN A 64 -0.99 -13.62 -1.71
CA GLN A 64 -2.38 -13.57 -1.24
C GLN A 64 -2.58 -12.47 -0.17
N ALA A 65 -1.67 -12.38 0.80
CA ALA A 65 -1.77 -11.36 1.86
C ALA A 65 -1.57 -9.93 1.32
N ALA A 66 -0.71 -9.75 0.32
CA ALA A 66 -0.58 -8.47 -0.38
C ALA A 66 -1.91 -8.07 -1.05
N ALA A 67 -2.58 -9.01 -1.71
CA ALA A 67 -3.87 -8.77 -2.37
C ALA A 67 -5.02 -8.53 -1.38
N ASP A 68 -5.16 -9.38 -0.36
CA ASP A 68 -6.31 -9.37 0.55
C ASP A 68 -6.27 -8.21 1.55
N PHE A 69 -5.07 -7.82 1.98
CA PHE A 69 -4.86 -6.80 3.01
C PHE A 69 -4.21 -5.53 2.49
N GLY A 70 -3.84 -5.49 1.20
CA GLY A 70 -3.17 -4.35 0.59
C GLY A 70 -1.81 -4.08 1.24
N LEU A 71 -1.05 -5.11 1.61
CA LEU A 71 0.26 -5.00 2.27
C LEU A 71 1.41 -4.89 1.24
N GLU A 72 2.46 -4.16 1.59
CA GLU A 72 3.71 -4.13 0.82
C GLU A 72 4.62 -5.27 1.27
N MET A 73 4.97 -6.16 0.35
CA MET A 73 5.89 -7.28 0.61
C MET A 73 7.27 -6.98 0.04
N ASP A 74 8.30 -7.09 0.87
CA ASP A 74 9.70 -6.91 0.47
C ASP A 74 10.48 -8.19 0.77
N VAL A 75 11.01 -8.83 -0.27
CA VAL A 75 11.54 -10.20 -0.17
C VAL A 75 13.06 -10.19 -0.28
N ALA A 76 13.72 -10.75 0.73
CA ALA A 76 15.14 -11.12 0.69
C ALA A 76 15.28 -12.64 0.54
N GLN A 77 15.75 -13.07 -0.63
CA GLN A 77 16.06 -14.46 -0.91
C GLN A 77 17.51 -14.78 -0.54
N SER A 78 17.71 -15.84 0.23
CA SER A 78 19.03 -16.28 0.65
C SER A 78 19.62 -17.25 -0.37
N SER A 79 20.88 -17.07 -0.75
CA SER A 79 21.59 -18.03 -1.62
C SER A 79 22.30 -19.11 -0.80
N THR A 80 22.70 -18.76 0.42
CA THR A 80 23.34 -19.65 1.39
C THR A 80 22.86 -19.35 2.80
N ALA A 81 23.13 -20.27 3.74
CA ALA A 81 22.79 -20.07 5.15
C ALA A 81 23.51 -18.87 5.81
N ALA A 82 24.63 -18.43 5.25
CA ALA A 82 25.33 -17.25 5.73
C ALA A 82 24.55 -15.94 5.49
N ASP A 83 23.57 -15.96 4.58
CA ASP A 83 22.82 -14.77 4.16
C ASP A 83 21.66 -14.45 5.11
N TYR A 84 21.17 -15.41 5.89
CA TYR A 84 19.99 -15.21 6.76
C TYR A 84 20.18 -14.06 7.75
N LEU A 85 21.28 -14.08 8.49
CA LEU A 85 21.54 -13.13 9.57
C LEU A 85 21.78 -11.70 9.03
N PRO A 86 22.57 -11.49 7.95
CA PRO A 86 22.64 -10.21 7.26
C PRO A 86 21.26 -9.70 6.77
N ASN A 87 20.46 -10.55 6.11
CA ASN A 87 19.15 -10.17 5.58
C ASN A 87 18.21 -9.68 6.70
N LEU A 88 18.09 -10.47 7.78
CA LEU A 88 17.27 -10.13 8.94
C LEU A 88 17.75 -8.84 9.62
N ARG A 89 19.07 -8.69 9.81
CA ARG A 89 19.63 -7.48 10.43
C ARG A 89 19.41 -6.24 9.58
N ASN A 90 19.53 -6.34 8.27
CA ASN A 90 19.33 -5.22 7.37
C ASN A 90 17.86 -4.76 7.40
N MET A 91 16.92 -5.70 7.36
CA MET A 91 15.49 -5.39 7.49
C MET A 91 15.19 -4.77 8.85
N ALA A 92 15.62 -5.40 9.94
CA ALA A 92 15.36 -4.91 11.30
C ALA A 92 15.96 -3.52 11.56
N ARG A 93 17.19 -3.27 11.10
CA ARG A 93 17.87 -1.97 11.27
C ARG A 93 17.21 -0.84 10.50
N SER A 94 16.51 -1.14 9.41
CA SER A 94 15.85 -0.10 8.61
C SER A 94 14.73 0.61 9.37
N GLY A 95 14.06 -0.09 10.29
CA GLY A 95 12.86 0.42 10.97
C GLY A 95 11.64 0.57 10.06
N ASN A 96 11.67 0.04 8.83
CA ASN A 96 10.64 0.25 7.81
C ASN A 96 9.58 -0.86 7.73
N TYR A 97 9.67 -1.89 8.58
CA TYR A 97 8.79 -3.05 8.53
C TYR A 97 8.00 -3.20 9.81
N ASP A 98 6.69 -3.39 9.68
CA ASP A 98 5.79 -3.70 10.80
C ASP A 98 5.96 -5.15 11.27
N LEU A 99 6.34 -6.03 10.34
CA LEU A 99 6.61 -7.45 10.56
C LEU A 99 7.79 -7.91 9.71
N ILE A 100 8.63 -8.78 10.27
CA ILE A 100 9.63 -9.54 9.52
C ILE A 100 9.24 -11.02 9.61
N LEU A 101 8.91 -11.62 8.48
CA LEU A 101 8.53 -13.03 8.32
C LEU A 101 9.74 -13.84 7.85
N CYS A 102 10.14 -14.83 8.64
CA CYS A 102 11.19 -15.79 8.27
C CYS A 102 10.56 -17.07 7.75
N VAL A 103 10.84 -17.44 6.50
CA VAL A 103 10.34 -18.65 5.86
C VAL A 103 11.50 -19.61 5.65
N GLY A 104 11.49 -20.75 6.33
CA GLY A 104 12.47 -21.83 6.14
C GLY A 104 11.92 -23.19 6.57
#